data_AF-A0A6L4Z695-F1
#
_entry.id   AF-A0A6L4Z695-F1
#
_cell.length_a   1.000
_cell.length_b   1.000
_cell.length_c   1.000
_cell.angle_alpha   90.00
_cell.angle_beta   90.00
_cell.angle_gamma   90.00
#
_symmetry.space_group_name_H-M   'P 1'
#
loop_
_entity.id
_entity.type
_entity.pdbx_description
1 polymer ?
#
loop_
_entity_poly.entity_id
_entity_poly.type
_entity_poly.pdbx_seq_one_letter_code
_entity_poly.pdbx_strand_id
1 'polypeptide(L)' 'NKALSINSNYLSGIFNRALIYQELKDYNNARLDWERYLQLDAKSAWAEEAKENLNSLK' A
#
# COMPACT_ATOMS: atom_id res chain seq x y z
N ASN A 1 21.70 -4.25 5.91
CA ASN A 1 20.55 -5.15 6.12
C ASN A 1 19.71 -4.76 7.34
N LYS A 2 19.23 -3.51 7.42
CA LYS A 2 18.45 -3.02 8.59
C LYS A 2 17.07 -2.47 8.19
N ALA A 3 16.47 -3.05 7.14
CA ALA A 3 15.16 -2.64 6.61
C ALA A 3 13.99 -3.50 7.13
N LEU A 4 14.25 -4.59 7.85
CA LEU A 4 13.25 -5.63 8.17
C LEU A 4 12.48 -5.40 9.48
N SER A 5 12.70 -4.28 10.18
CA SER A 5 12.08 -4.01 11.48
C SER A 5 11.16 -2.81 11.49
N ILE A 6 10.90 -2.17 10.34
CA ILE A 6 9.71 -1.32 10.22
C ILE A 6 8.56 -2.32 10.28
N ASN A 7 7.99 -2.45 11.48
CA ASN A 7 6.89 -3.33 11.87
C ASN A 7 6.17 -3.88 10.63
N SER A 8 6.39 -5.15 10.28
CA SER A 8 5.66 -5.79 9.18
C SER A 8 4.15 -5.60 9.32
N ASN A 9 3.66 -5.51 10.56
CA ASN A 9 2.29 -5.16 10.94
C ASN A 9 1.84 -3.76 10.47
N TYR A 10 2.77 -2.81 10.35
CA TYR A 10 2.50 -1.47 9.86
C TYR A 10 2.32 -1.45 8.34
N LEU A 11 3.21 -2.13 7.60
CA LEU A 11 3.08 -2.27 6.14
C LEU A 11 1.82 -3.04 5.75
N SER A 12 1.55 -4.19 6.39
CA SER A 12 0.32 -4.96 6.14
C SER A 12 -0.94 -4.17 6.53
N GLY A 13 -0.87 -3.34 7.58
CA GLY A 13 -1.96 -2.46 7.98
C GLY A 13 -2.28 -1.39 6.93
N ILE A 14 -1.28 -0.72 6.37
CA ILE A 14 -1.48 0.26 5.28
C ILE A 14 -2.04 -0.44 4.04
N PHE A 15 -1.48 -1.61 3.68
CA PHE A 15 -1.91 -2.39 2.53
C PHE A 15 -3.39 -2.77 2.62
N ASN A 16 -3.79 -3.39 3.73
CA ASN A 16 -5.18 -3.80 3.94
C ASN A 16 -6.13 -2.60 4.01
N ARG A 17 -5.68 -1.48 4.60
CA ARG A 17 -6.51 -0.27 4.67
C ARG A 17 -6.76 0.33 3.28
N ALA A 18 -5.76 0.32 2.40
CA ALA A 18 -5.93 0.75 1.01
C ALA A 18 -6.98 -0.09 0.28
N LEU A 19 -6.93 -1.42 0.43
CA LEU A 19 -7.95 -2.33 -0.12
C LEU A 19 -9.35 -2.02 0.41
N ILE A 20 -9.50 -1.85 1.73
CA ILE A 20 -10.80 -1.49 2.34
C ILE A 20 -11.32 -0.17 1.76
N TYR A 21 -10.46 0.83 1.59
CA TYR A 21 -10.86 2.09 0.95
C TYR A 21 -11.31 1.90 -0.51
N GLN A 22 -10.68 0.99 -1.27
CA GLN A 22 -11.14 0.64 -2.62
C GLN A 22 -12.52 -0.02 -2.61
N GLU A 23 -12.76 -0.95 -1.67
CA GLU A 23 -14.07 -1.59 -1.49
C GLU A 23 -15.16 -0.56 -1.12
N LEU A 24 -14.80 0.41 -0.28
CA LEU A 24 -15.66 1.55 0.09
C LEU A 24 -15.79 2.61 -1.02
N LYS A 25 -15.10 2.43 -2.16
CA LYS A 25 -15.01 3.39 -3.27
C LYS A 25 -14.42 4.76 -2.89
N ASP A 26 -13.70 4.81 -1.77
CA ASP A 26 -12.94 5.97 -1.35
C ASP A 26 -11.55 5.94 -2.00
N TYR A 27 -11.54 6.17 -3.32
CA TYR A 27 -10.33 6.06 -4.13
C TYR A 27 -9.26 7.10 -3.77
N ASN A 28 -9.66 8.22 -3.15
CA ASN A 28 -8.73 9.23 -2.67
C ASN A 28 -7.90 8.70 -1.49
N ASN A 29 -8.56 8.13 -0.48
CA ASN A 29 -7.85 7.56 0.66
C ASN A 29 -7.09 6.28 0.29
N ALA A 30 -7.64 5.45 -0.61
CA ALA A 30 -6.92 4.29 -1.15
C ALA A 30 -5.61 4.69 -1.85
N ARG A 31 -5.65 5.74 -2.68
CA ARG A 31 -4.47 6.28 -3.37
C ARG A 31 -3.40 6.74 -2.38
N LEU A 32 -3.78 7.49 -1.35
CA LEU A 32 -2.86 7.98 -0.32
C LEU A 32 -2.16 6.82 0.41
N ASP A 33 -2.90 5.76 0.72
CA ASP A 33 -2.32 4.58 1.38
C ASP A 33 -1.41 3.77 0.45
N TRP A 34 -1.76 3.63 -0.82
CA TRP A 34 -0.87 2.98 -1.80
C TRP A 34 0.42 3.76 -2.01
N GLU A 35 0.34 5.08 -2.17
CA GLU A 35 1.53 5.93 -2.28
C GLU A 35 2.41 5.83 -1.03
N ARG A 36 1.80 5.81 0.17
CA ARG A 36 2.52 5.65 1.43
C ARG A 36 3.16 4.27 1.57
N TYR A 37 2.46 3.21 1.17
CA TYR A 37 3.01 1.85 1.16
C TYR A 37 4.27 1.81 0.30
N LEU A 38 4.19 2.35 -0.93
CA LEU A 38 5.29 2.36 -1.88
C LEU A 38 6.48 3.24 -1.45
N GLN A 39 6.25 4.30 -0.67
CA GLN A 39 7.33 5.09 -0.07
C GLN A 39 8.12 4.29 0.98
N LEU A 40 7.45 3.39 1.70
CA LEU A 40 8.06 2.56 2.76
C LEU A 40 8.66 1.27 2.19
N ASP A 41 7.99 0.67 1.20
CA ASP A 41 8.42 -0.53 0.50
C ASP A 41 8.09 -0.44 -1.00
N ALA A 42 9.11 -0.15 -1.79
CA ALA A 42 9.01 -0.05 -3.25
C ALA A 42 9.52 -1.29 -4.00
N LYS A 43 10.02 -2.31 -3.28
CA LYS A 43 10.83 -3.40 -3.89
C LYS A 43 10.34 -4.81 -3.56
N SER A 44 9.43 -4.99 -2.62
CA SER A 44 8.85 -6.31 -2.34
C SER A 44 7.83 -6.73 -3.40
N ALA A 45 7.42 -7.99 -3.36
CA ALA A 45 6.33 -8.49 -4.20
C ALA A 45 5.02 -7.73 -3.95
N TRP A 46 4.74 -7.35 -2.70
CA TRP A 46 3.57 -6.54 -2.35
C TRP A 46 3.65 -5.12 -2.91
N ALA A 47 4.87 -4.60 -3.16
CA ALA A 47 5.03 -3.31 -3.82
C ALA A 47 4.58 -3.36 -5.29
N GLU A 48 4.74 -4.47 -6.00
CA GLU A 48 4.20 -4.61 -7.36
C GLU A 48 2.67 -4.61 -7.33
N GLU A 49 2.06 -5.35 -6.40
CA GLU A 49 0.60 -5.35 -6.21
C GLU A 49 0.06 -3.96 -5.83
N ALA A 50 0.76 -3.23 -4.96
CA ALA A 50 0.40 -1.86 -4.60
C ALA A 50 0.48 -0.89 -5.80
N LYS A 51 1.45 -1.06 -6.72
CA LYS A 51 1.54 -0.27 -7.96
C LYS A 51 0.40 -0.59 -8.91
N GLU A 52 0.03 -1.86 -9.06
CA GLU A 52 -1.09 -2.27 -9.90
C GLU A 52 -2.40 -1.66 -9.40
N ASN A 53 -2.66 -1.76 -8.09
CA ASN A 53 -3.84 -1.16 -7.47
C ASN A 53 -3.82 0.37 -7.56
N LEU A 54 -2.68 1.03 -7.34
CA LEU A 54 -2.57 2.48 -7.52
C LEU A 54 -2.88 2.92 -8.96
N ASN A 55 -2.43 2.14 -9.95
CA ASN A 55 -2.70 2.44 -11.36
C ASN A 55 -4.15 2.15 -11.78
N SER A 56 -4.85 1.21 -11.14
CA SER A 56 -6.26 0.92 -11.41
C SER A 56 -7.21 1.99 -10.86
N LEU A 57 -6.72 2.86 -9.95
CA LEU A 57 -7.45 4.01 -9.40
C LEU A 57 -7.38 5.29 -10.27
N LYS A 58 -6.93 5.19 -11.51
CA LYS A 58 -6.85 6.31 -12.47
C LYS A 58 -8.15 6.53 -13.23
#